data_AF-G3NUY9-F1
#
_entry.id   AF-G3NUY9-F1
#
_cell.length_a   1.000
_cell.length_b   1.000
_cell.length_c   1.000
_cell.angle_alpha   90.00
_cell.angle_beta   90.00
_cell.angle_gamma   90.00
#
_symmetry.space_group_name_H-M   'P 1'
#
loop_
_entity.id
_entity.type
_entity.pdbx_description
1 polymer ?
#
loop_
_entity_poly.entity_id
_entity_poly.type
_entity_poly.pdbx_seq_one_letter_code
_entity_poly.pdbx_strand_id
1 'polypeptide(L)'
;MKPLCLLLLLASATAATPLGSSGGERHPDPAPRAPATAASPTEEKSRFAMLDDVRLLANGLLQLGQSLREFVHKTKGQINDILQKLNIFDRSFYQLSVVTSEIKEEEEELKKTTSFLKANNEEIRNLSLEINSKINGILQERTQLQSKVGNLEERLKGLSQSFMPVDQLVEISTLKEVIESQEKTITNLLEAVKEQHDQLDNQKTKIINLEEKLSYDSFQDTVDKPMDFEPAAPDMFEYLTGNSTDLDVNDLPMDCSELFNKGETKSGIYVIKPNQSEPFNAYCEMGSDGGSTVIQRRADDLVDFDKTWEEYERGFGDLESKKVLTKRFSEIC
;
A
#
# COMPACT_ATOMS: atom_id res chain seq x y z
N MET A 1 10.02 -16.78 33.92
CA MET A 1 9.82 -18.16 33.41
C MET A 1 10.93 -18.43 32.40
N LYS A 2 11.77 -19.44 32.67
CA LYS A 2 12.80 -19.97 31.76
C LYS A 2 12.30 -21.34 31.22
N PRO A 3 12.91 -21.88 30.15
CA PRO A 3 12.20 -22.39 28.96
C PRO A 3 12.36 -23.90 28.77
N LEU A 4 11.71 -24.49 27.77
CA LEU A 4 11.94 -25.89 27.40
C LEU A 4 11.74 -26.16 25.90
N CYS A 5 12.85 -26.48 25.23
CA CYS A 5 13.06 -27.59 24.27
C CYS A 5 14.42 -27.35 23.60
N LEU A 6 15.52 -27.95 24.07
CA LEU A 6 16.05 -29.28 23.70
C LEU A 6 16.13 -29.50 22.18
N LEU A 7 17.16 -30.11 21.59
CA LEU A 7 18.58 -30.40 21.88
C LEU A 7 18.98 -31.28 20.68
N LEU A 8 20.13 -31.06 20.06
CA LEU A 8 20.98 -32.13 19.53
C LEU A 8 22.34 -31.55 19.12
N LEU A 9 23.27 -31.68 20.06
CA LEU A 9 24.71 -31.67 19.85
C LEU A 9 25.18 -33.12 19.83
N LEU A 10 26.02 -33.49 18.88
CA LEU A 10 27.05 -34.52 19.09
C LEU A 10 28.38 -33.95 18.66
N ALA A 11 29.32 -33.99 19.60
CA ALA A 11 30.70 -33.56 19.48
C ALA A 11 31.63 -34.71 19.90
N SER A 12 32.73 -34.87 19.18
CA SER A 12 34.09 -35.22 19.67
C SER A 12 34.99 -35.43 18.43
N ALA A 13 36.08 -34.69 18.20
CA ALA A 13 37.39 -34.68 18.90
C ALA A 13 38.00 -36.10 18.91
N THR A 14 39.19 -36.41 18.41
CA THR A 14 40.52 -35.78 18.56
C THR A 14 41.55 -36.37 17.56
N ALA A 15 42.66 -35.65 17.38
CA ALA A 15 43.84 -35.98 16.59
C ALA A 15 44.70 -37.15 17.11
N ALA A 16 45.45 -37.80 16.21
CA ALA A 16 46.79 -38.36 16.47
C ALA A 16 47.51 -38.71 15.14
N THR A 17 48.79 -38.35 15.06
CA THR A 17 49.75 -38.63 13.97
C THR A 17 50.60 -39.89 14.31
N PRO A 18 51.78 -40.17 13.70
CA PRO A 18 52.02 -41.33 12.84
C PRO A 18 53.08 -42.32 13.38
N LEU A 19 53.30 -43.46 12.69
CA LEU A 19 54.57 -44.18 12.43
C LEU A 19 54.31 -45.69 12.28
N GLY A 20 54.83 -46.28 11.20
CA GLY A 20 55.00 -47.72 11.06
C GLY A 20 56.35 -48.02 10.42
N SER A 21 57.25 -48.65 11.18
CA SER A 21 58.53 -49.21 10.72
C SER A 21 58.88 -50.44 11.55
N SER A 22 59.59 -51.38 10.92
CA SER A 22 60.17 -52.64 11.45
C SER A 22 59.16 -53.79 11.62
N GLY A 23 59.39 -55.05 11.23
CA GLY A 23 60.59 -55.77 10.82
C GLY A 23 60.59 -57.17 11.49
N GLY A 24 60.86 -58.24 10.72
CA GLY A 24 61.45 -59.49 11.23
C GLY A 24 60.55 -60.72 11.53
N GLU A 25 60.81 -61.81 10.78
CA GLU A 25 60.89 -63.25 11.14
C GLU A 25 59.68 -63.95 11.84
N ARG A 26 59.30 -65.22 11.59
CA ARG A 26 60.07 -66.47 11.37
C ARG A 26 59.11 -67.63 10.97
N HIS A 27 59.67 -68.67 10.35
CA HIS A 27 59.13 -69.98 9.93
C HIS A 27 58.69 -70.91 11.10
N PRO A 28 57.99 -72.07 10.92
CA PRO A 28 58.46 -73.25 10.14
C PRO A 28 57.43 -74.19 9.43
N ASP A 29 57.93 -74.87 8.36
CA ASP A 29 57.80 -76.27 7.85
C ASP A 29 56.62 -77.21 8.23
N PRO A 30 56.26 -78.27 7.43
CA PRO A 30 57.19 -79.19 6.73
C PRO A 30 56.81 -79.74 5.32
N ALA A 31 57.81 -80.38 4.70
CA ALA A 31 57.84 -81.11 3.41
C ALA A 31 57.12 -82.50 3.43
N PRO A 32 57.00 -83.29 2.32
CA PRO A 32 58.17 -83.96 1.68
C PRO A 32 58.13 -84.26 0.14
N ARG A 33 59.36 -84.37 -0.43
CA ARG A 33 59.91 -85.28 -1.49
C ARG A 33 59.37 -85.31 -2.97
N ALA A 34 60.18 -84.73 -3.87
CA ALA A 34 60.98 -85.32 -5.01
C ALA A 34 60.34 -86.24 -6.10
N PRO A 35 60.97 -86.45 -7.30
CA PRO A 35 62.01 -85.65 -8.02
C PRO A 35 61.83 -85.53 -9.58
N ALA A 36 62.75 -84.77 -10.19
CA ALA A 36 63.33 -84.90 -11.54
C ALA A 36 62.53 -84.44 -12.78
N THR A 37 63.05 -83.45 -13.51
CA THR A 37 63.68 -83.63 -14.85
C THR A 37 64.16 -82.29 -15.43
N ALA A 38 65.15 -82.39 -16.31
CA ALA A 38 65.99 -81.32 -16.82
C ALA A 38 65.43 -80.63 -18.08
N ALA A 39 66.11 -79.52 -18.42
CA ALA A 39 66.32 -78.93 -19.74
C ALA A 39 65.39 -77.80 -20.24
N SER A 40 66.03 -76.63 -20.38
CA SER A 40 65.81 -75.40 -21.18
C SER A 40 64.63 -75.31 -22.16
N PRO A 41 64.04 -74.10 -22.37
CA PRO A 41 64.59 -73.18 -23.37
C PRO A 41 64.52 -71.69 -22.95
N THR A 42 65.63 -70.96 -23.06
CA THR A 42 65.57 -69.49 -23.13
C THR A 42 65.80 -69.08 -24.58
N GLU A 43 64.71 -69.00 -25.36
CA GLU A 43 64.62 -67.99 -26.40
C GLU A 43 64.51 -66.65 -25.68
N GLU A 44 65.51 -65.77 -25.84
CA GLU A 44 65.35 -64.35 -25.51
C GLU A 44 64.34 -63.71 -26.48
N LYS A 45 63.06 -63.95 -26.22
CA LYS A 45 61.97 -63.25 -26.87
C LYS A 45 61.80 -61.90 -26.18
N SER A 46 62.27 -60.85 -26.87
CA SER A 46 61.94 -59.42 -26.69
C SER A 46 61.77 -58.92 -25.25
N ARG A 47 62.80 -58.22 -24.73
CA ARG A 47 62.71 -57.37 -23.52
C ARG A 47 61.85 -56.12 -23.71
N PHE A 48 61.27 -55.90 -24.88
CA PHE A 48 60.42 -54.74 -25.17
C PHE A 48 58.96 -55.16 -25.13
N ALA A 49 58.15 -54.37 -24.42
CA ALA A 49 56.69 -54.48 -24.46
C ALA A 49 56.20 -54.33 -25.91
N MET A 50 55.15 -55.06 -26.27
CA MET A 50 54.55 -54.95 -27.60
C MET A 50 54.12 -53.49 -27.85
N LEU A 51 54.44 -52.96 -29.03
CA LEU A 51 54.19 -51.57 -29.39
C LEU A 51 52.69 -51.21 -29.24
N ASP A 52 51.81 -52.19 -29.48
CA ASP A 52 50.37 -52.04 -29.35
C ASP A 52 49.92 -51.84 -27.89
N ASP A 53 50.53 -52.55 -26.93
CA ASP A 53 50.25 -52.38 -25.50
C ASP A 53 50.71 -51.01 -24.99
N VAL A 54 51.89 -50.56 -25.45
CA VAL A 54 52.41 -49.22 -25.12
C VAL A 54 51.52 -48.14 -25.71
N ARG A 55 51.03 -48.32 -26.94
CA ARG A 55 50.12 -47.37 -27.59
C ARG A 55 48.75 -47.35 -26.92
N LEU A 56 48.25 -48.50 -26.48
CA LEU A 56 47.00 -48.61 -25.71
C LEU A 56 47.12 -47.88 -24.37
N LEU A 57 48.21 -48.11 -23.63
CA LEU A 57 48.51 -47.40 -22.38
C LEU A 57 48.66 -45.89 -22.58
N ALA A 58 49.38 -45.47 -23.62
CA ALA A 58 49.55 -44.05 -23.95
C ALA A 58 48.21 -43.38 -24.26
N ASN A 59 47.34 -44.04 -25.03
CA ASN A 59 46.00 -43.54 -25.33
C ASN A 59 45.10 -43.49 -24.08
N GLY A 60 45.16 -44.51 -23.21
CA GLY A 60 44.42 -44.53 -21.95
C GLY A 60 44.85 -43.42 -20.99
N LEU A 61 46.16 -43.18 -20.86
CA LEU A 61 46.70 -42.09 -20.05
C LEU A 61 46.35 -40.71 -20.63
N LEU A 62 46.37 -40.55 -21.96
CA LEU A 62 45.93 -39.32 -22.61
C LEU A 62 44.44 -39.06 -22.38
N GLN A 63 43.59 -40.07 -22.50
CA GLN A 63 42.15 -39.96 -22.26
C GLN A 63 41.85 -39.60 -20.80
N LEU A 64 42.55 -40.22 -19.86
CA LEU A 64 42.45 -39.87 -18.44
C LEU A 64 42.90 -38.43 -18.18
N GLY A 65 43.98 -38.00 -18.82
CA GLY A 65 44.47 -36.62 -18.74
C GLY A 65 43.46 -35.60 -19.29
N GLN A 66 42.76 -35.94 -20.38
CA GLN A 66 41.69 -35.11 -20.95
C GLN A 66 40.47 -35.06 -20.02
N SER A 67 40.01 -36.21 -19.50
CA SER A 67 38.87 -36.25 -18.58
C SER A 67 39.14 -35.49 -17.29
N LEU A 68 40.37 -35.59 -16.75
CA LEU A 68 40.76 -34.88 -15.54
C LEU A 68 40.81 -33.37 -15.79
N ARG A 69 41.33 -32.94 -16.95
CA ARG A 69 41.34 -31.53 -17.36
C ARG A 69 39.93 -30.97 -17.45
N GLU A 70 39.01 -31.69 -18.08
CA GLU A 70 37.61 -31.27 -18.21
C GLU A 70 36.91 -31.19 -16.85
N PHE A 71 37.14 -32.18 -15.98
CA PHE A 71 36.64 -32.16 -14.60
C PHE A 71 37.15 -30.92 -13.84
N VAL A 72 38.45 -30.64 -13.88
CA VAL A 72 39.05 -29.48 -13.21
C VAL A 72 38.47 -28.16 -13.74
N HIS A 73 38.29 -28.02 -15.06
CA HIS A 73 37.66 -26.83 -15.63
C HIS A 73 36.20 -26.68 -15.17
N LYS A 74 35.44 -27.77 -15.15
CA LYS A 74 34.05 -27.77 -14.69
C LYS A 74 33.97 -27.41 -13.20
N THR A 75 34.80 -28.01 -12.35
CA THR A 75 34.88 -27.72 -10.92
C THR A 75 35.30 -26.27 -10.68
N LYS A 76 36.27 -25.74 -11.42
CA LYS A 76 36.67 -24.33 -11.34
C LYS A 76 35.50 -23.40 -11.70
N GLY A 77 34.73 -23.74 -12.74
CA GLY A 77 33.53 -23.00 -13.12
C GLY A 77 32.48 -23.00 -12.00
N GLN A 78 32.21 -24.17 -11.41
CA GLN A 78 31.28 -24.31 -10.29
C GLN A 78 31.72 -23.51 -9.05
N ILE A 79 33.00 -23.55 -8.70
CA ILE A 79 33.54 -22.78 -7.57
C ILE A 79 33.37 -21.28 -7.82
N ASN A 80 33.65 -20.81 -9.04
CA ASN A 80 33.47 -19.40 -9.38
C ASN A 80 32.00 -18.95 -9.30
N ASP A 81 31.07 -19.78 -9.75
CA ASP A 81 29.63 -19.50 -9.61
C ASP A 81 29.20 -19.41 -8.14
N ILE A 82 29.69 -20.34 -7.30
CA ILE A 82 29.43 -20.31 -5.85
C ILE A 82 30.00 -19.04 -5.22
N LEU A 83 31.22 -18.65 -5.56
CA LEU A 83 31.85 -17.43 -5.03
C LEU A 83 31.10 -16.17 -5.47
N GLN A 84 30.60 -16.11 -6.71
CA GLN A 84 29.77 -15.01 -7.18
C GLN A 84 28.46 -14.93 -6.40
N LYS A 85 27.77 -16.06 -6.21
CA LYS A 85 26.55 -16.12 -5.41
C LYS A 85 26.78 -15.70 -3.96
N LEU A 86 27.89 -16.12 -3.36
CA LEU A 86 28.26 -15.72 -2.00
C LEU A 86 28.47 -14.20 -1.89
N ASN A 87 29.12 -13.59 -2.88
CA ASN A 87 29.34 -12.15 -2.90
C ASN A 87 28.04 -11.35 -3.05
N ILE A 88 27.12 -11.84 -3.89
CA ILE A 88 25.77 -11.24 -4.01
C ILE A 88 25.02 -11.36 -2.68
N PHE A 89 25.11 -12.52 -2.02
CA PHE A 89 24.48 -12.75 -0.74
C PHE A 89 25.02 -11.81 0.35
N ASP A 90 26.34 -11.64 0.42
CA ASP A 90 26.98 -10.73 1.39
C ASP A 90 26.54 -9.28 1.22
N ARG A 91 26.49 -8.80 -0.03
CA ARG A 91 25.97 -7.47 -0.35
C ARG A 91 24.50 -7.32 0.05
N SER A 92 23.68 -8.32 -0.24
CA SER A 92 22.25 -8.31 0.10
C SER A 92 22.05 -8.31 1.61
N PHE A 93 22.88 -9.06 2.35
CA PHE A 93 22.83 -9.11 3.81
C PHE A 93 23.21 -7.77 4.43
N TYR A 94 24.24 -7.09 3.89
CA TYR A 94 24.60 -5.75 4.34
C TYR A 94 23.46 -4.75 4.11
N GLN A 95 22.86 -4.76 2.91
CA GLN A 95 21.70 -3.91 2.60
C GLN A 95 20.53 -4.17 3.56
N LEU A 96 20.20 -5.44 3.81
CA LEU A 96 19.16 -5.80 4.76
C LEU A 96 19.48 -5.31 6.18
N SER A 97 20.74 -5.40 6.62
CA SER A 97 21.16 -4.90 7.93
C SER A 97 20.99 -3.38 8.05
N VAL A 98 21.28 -2.62 7.00
CA VAL A 98 21.10 -1.16 6.99
C VAL A 98 19.61 -0.82 7.09
N VAL A 99 18.77 -1.40 6.23
CA VAL A 99 17.31 -1.20 6.26
C VAL A 99 16.73 -1.61 7.62
N THR A 100 17.21 -2.70 8.21
CA THR A 100 16.77 -3.13 9.55
C THR A 100 17.14 -2.11 10.63
N SER A 101 18.28 -1.43 10.52
CA SER A 101 18.65 -0.37 11.46
C SER A 101 17.82 0.89 11.28
N GLU A 102 17.50 1.27 10.04
CA GLU A 102 16.64 2.42 9.73
C GLU A 102 15.21 2.19 10.26
N ILE A 103 14.63 1.02 9.99
CA ILE A 103 13.30 0.63 10.52
C ILE A 103 13.27 0.71 12.05
N LYS A 104 14.35 0.28 12.72
CA LYS A 104 14.43 0.33 14.18
C LYS A 104 14.51 1.77 14.72
N GLU A 105 15.15 2.67 13.99
CA GLU A 105 15.18 4.09 14.35
C GLU A 105 13.79 4.71 14.22
N GLU A 106 13.10 4.47 13.10
CA GLU A 106 11.72 4.90 12.87
C GLU A 106 10.74 4.34 13.92
N GLU A 107 10.91 3.08 14.34
CA GLU A 107 10.10 2.46 15.40
C GLU A 107 10.21 3.24 16.73
N GLU A 108 11.43 3.64 17.11
CA GLU A 108 11.64 4.41 18.34
C GLU A 108 11.11 5.85 18.22
N GLU A 109 11.14 6.46 17.03
CA GLU A 109 10.46 7.74 16.79
C GLU A 109 8.94 7.62 16.89
N LEU A 110 8.36 6.60 16.26
CA LEU A 110 6.92 6.33 16.33
C LEU A 110 6.47 6.04 17.77
N LYS A 111 7.31 5.38 18.56
CA LYS A 111 7.07 5.14 19.98
C LYS A 111 7.09 6.44 20.79
N LYS A 112 7.98 7.39 20.48
CA LYS A 112 7.98 8.72 21.11
C LYS A 112 6.70 9.49 20.79
N THR A 113 6.26 9.51 19.52
CA THR A 113 5.01 10.20 19.13
C THR A 113 3.79 9.54 19.78
N THR A 114 3.77 8.21 19.86
CA THR A 114 2.72 7.45 20.55
C THR A 114 2.66 7.79 22.05
N SER A 115 3.81 7.86 22.71
CA SER A 115 3.94 8.28 24.11
C SER A 115 3.38 9.69 24.33
N PHE A 116 3.76 10.64 23.46
CA PHE A 116 3.29 12.02 23.51
C PHE A 116 1.77 12.11 23.30
N LEU A 117 1.25 11.43 22.29
CA LEU A 117 -0.18 11.42 21.99
C LEU A 117 -1.00 10.80 23.13
N LYS A 118 -0.46 9.76 23.78
CA LYS A 118 -1.05 9.15 24.98
C LYS A 118 -1.11 10.14 26.16
N ALA A 119 -0.07 10.95 26.37
CA ALA A 119 -0.06 11.97 27.41
C ALA A 119 -1.11 13.07 27.14
N ASN A 120 -1.19 13.55 25.90
CA ASN A 120 -2.20 14.56 25.51
C ASN A 120 -3.63 14.03 25.66
N ASN A 121 -3.87 12.77 25.30
CA ASN A 121 -5.18 12.15 25.48
C ASN A 121 -5.59 12.08 26.95
N GLU A 122 -4.65 11.83 27.86
CA GLU A 122 -4.91 11.85 29.31
C GLU A 122 -5.20 13.28 29.81
N GLU A 123 -4.50 14.28 29.29
CA GLU A 123 -4.76 15.69 29.59
C GLU A 123 -6.16 16.11 29.13
N ILE A 124 -6.54 15.78 27.89
CA ILE A 124 -7.89 16.02 27.35
C ILE A 124 -8.95 15.33 28.21
N ARG A 125 -8.69 14.10 28.65
CA ARG A 125 -9.59 13.37 29.55
C ARG A 125 -9.76 14.11 30.88
N ASN A 126 -8.68 14.62 31.47
CA ASN A 126 -8.73 15.39 32.72
C ASN A 126 -9.48 16.71 32.55
N LEU A 127 -9.21 17.45 31.46
CA LEU A 127 -9.95 18.67 31.11
C LEU A 127 -11.43 18.40 30.92
N SER A 128 -11.79 17.29 30.27
CA SER A 128 -13.19 16.87 30.11
C SER A 128 -13.86 16.63 31.46
N LEU A 129 -13.18 15.98 32.41
CA LEU A 129 -13.71 15.81 33.77
C LEU A 129 -13.90 17.15 34.50
N GLU A 130 -12.95 18.07 34.35
CA GLU A 130 -13.05 19.42 34.93
C GLU A 130 -14.22 20.21 34.32
N ILE A 131 -14.38 20.18 32.99
CA ILE A 131 -15.48 20.82 32.29
C ILE A 131 -16.83 20.28 32.78
N ASN A 132 -16.97 18.95 32.89
CA ASN A 132 -18.19 18.33 33.39
C ASN A 132 -18.52 18.76 34.83
N SER A 133 -17.50 18.87 35.69
CA SER A 133 -17.68 19.40 37.04
C SER A 133 -18.20 20.85 37.03
N LYS A 134 -17.62 21.72 36.19
CA LYS A 134 -18.07 23.12 36.04
C LYS A 134 -19.48 23.23 35.48
N ILE A 135 -19.82 22.42 34.49
CA ILE A 135 -21.18 22.38 33.91
C ILE A 135 -22.21 22.03 34.98
N ASN A 136 -21.93 21.02 35.81
CA ASN A 136 -22.82 20.64 36.90
C ASN A 136 -22.96 21.77 37.93
N GLY A 137 -21.88 22.47 38.26
CA GLY A 137 -21.91 23.66 39.12
C GLY A 137 -22.80 24.76 38.55
N ILE A 138 -22.61 25.11 37.27
CA ILE A 138 -23.42 26.13 36.57
C ILE A 138 -24.90 25.74 36.53
N LEU A 139 -25.21 24.46 36.31
CA LEU A 139 -26.59 23.96 36.29
C LEU A 139 -27.27 24.14 37.66
N GLN A 140 -26.53 23.91 38.75
CA GLN A 140 -27.02 24.13 40.10
C GLN A 140 -27.25 25.62 40.39
N GLU A 141 -26.31 26.49 40.01
CA GLU A 141 -26.47 27.94 40.13
C GLU A 141 -27.68 28.45 39.34
N ARG A 142 -27.87 27.98 38.10
CA ARG A 142 -29.05 28.29 37.29
C ARG A 142 -30.35 27.92 38.02
N THR A 143 -30.41 26.73 38.60
CA THR A 143 -31.58 26.26 39.35
C THR A 143 -31.88 27.15 40.55
N GLN A 144 -30.84 27.61 41.25
CA GLN A 144 -30.99 28.53 42.37
C GLN A 144 -31.44 29.93 41.92
N LEU A 145 -30.92 30.44 40.81
CA LEU A 145 -31.37 31.71 40.24
C LEU A 145 -32.83 31.62 39.82
N GLN A 146 -33.23 30.52 39.18
CA GLN A 146 -34.60 30.32 38.71
C GLN A 146 -35.61 30.28 39.86
N SER A 147 -35.26 29.67 41.01
CA SER A 147 -36.12 29.71 42.19
C SER A 147 -36.23 31.11 42.81
N LYS A 148 -35.13 31.89 42.85
CA LYS A 148 -35.15 33.29 43.29
C LYS A 148 -36.02 34.16 42.37
N VAL A 149 -35.91 33.98 41.06
CA VAL A 149 -36.72 34.70 40.07
C VAL A 149 -38.20 34.35 40.25
N GLY A 150 -38.55 33.07 40.37
CA GLY A 150 -39.94 32.65 40.62
C GLY A 150 -40.52 33.23 41.91
N ASN A 151 -39.73 33.30 43.00
CA ASN A 151 -40.16 33.95 44.23
C ASN A 151 -40.39 35.46 44.05
N LEU A 152 -39.51 36.14 43.32
CA LEU A 152 -39.66 37.57 43.02
C LEU A 152 -40.89 37.83 42.14
N GLU A 153 -41.17 36.98 41.15
CA GLU A 153 -42.35 37.05 40.30
C GLU A 153 -43.65 36.88 41.12
N GLU A 154 -43.67 35.94 42.07
CA GLU A 154 -44.81 35.73 42.96
C GLU A 154 -45.07 36.95 43.86
N ARG A 155 -43.99 37.54 44.41
CA ARG A 155 -44.10 38.79 45.19
C ARG A 155 -44.57 39.96 44.33
N LEU A 156 -44.08 40.08 43.10
CA LEU A 156 -44.51 41.13 42.15
C LEU A 156 -46.00 41.00 41.83
N LYS A 157 -46.49 39.79 41.58
CA LYS A 157 -47.91 39.50 41.36
C LYS A 157 -48.76 39.87 42.58
N GLY A 158 -48.28 39.56 43.78
CA GLY A 158 -48.94 39.94 45.03
C GLY A 158 -49.05 41.45 45.24
N LEU A 159 -48.00 42.22 44.89
CA LEU A 159 -48.06 43.70 44.93
C LEU A 159 -48.94 44.28 43.82
N SER A 160 -48.95 43.68 42.63
CA SER A 160 -49.84 44.09 41.54
C SER A 160 -51.32 43.90 41.87
N GLN A 161 -51.66 42.92 42.71
CA GLN A 161 -53.05 42.68 43.14
C GLN A 161 -53.52 43.60 44.28
N SER A 162 -52.61 44.22 45.03
CA SER A 162 -52.95 45.06 46.18
C SER A 162 -53.14 46.55 45.86
N PHE A 163 -52.83 46.97 44.64
CA PHE A 163 -53.10 48.32 44.16
C PHE A 163 -53.65 48.24 42.74
N MET A 164 -54.96 48.49 42.52
CA MET A 164 -55.50 49.22 41.36
C MET A 164 -56.98 49.61 41.57
N PRO A 165 -57.35 50.91 41.47
CA PRO A 165 -58.72 51.34 41.24
C PRO A 165 -59.17 50.90 39.84
N VAL A 166 -60.46 50.56 39.71
CA VAL A 166 -61.11 49.94 38.55
C VAL A 166 -60.89 50.68 37.21
N ASP A 167 -60.48 51.96 37.25
CA ASP A 167 -60.23 52.78 36.06
C ASP A 167 -58.91 52.46 35.33
N GLN A 168 -57.85 51.98 36.02
CA GLN A 168 -56.58 51.60 35.37
C GLN A 168 -56.63 50.22 34.69
N LEU A 169 -57.62 49.38 35.02
CA LEU A 169 -57.76 48.04 34.45
C LEU A 169 -58.11 48.10 32.95
N VAL A 170 -58.79 49.16 32.53
CA VAL A 170 -59.15 49.41 31.12
C VAL A 170 -57.92 49.80 30.31
N GLU A 171 -57.05 50.65 30.85
CA GLU A 171 -55.79 51.06 30.20
C GLU A 171 -54.78 49.90 30.10
N ILE A 172 -54.74 49.04 31.12
CA ILE A 172 -53.91 47.83 31.07
C ILE A 172 -54.48 46.80 30.09
N SER A 173 -55.81 46.69 29.99
CA SER A 173 -56.45 45.82 28.99
C SER A 173 -56.15 46.28 27.57
N THR A 174 -56.23 47.58 27.29
CA THR A 174 -55.89 48.13 25.97
C THR A 174 -54.40 48.00 25.66
N LEU A 175 -53.53 48.23 26.65
CA LEU A 175 -52.09 48.04 26.46
C LEU A 175 -51.74 46.56 26.23
N LYS A 176 -52.43 45.63 26.92
CA LYS A 176 -52.30 44.19 26.70
C LYS A 176 -52.72 43.78 25.30
N GLU A 177 -53.82 44.31 24.78
CA GLU A 177 -54.24 44.09 23.38
C GLU A 177 -53.21 44.62 22.38
N VAL A 178 -52.60 45.78 22.66
CA VAL A 178 -51.52 46.34 21.83
C VAL A 178 -50.26 45.47 21.88
N ILE A 179 -49.89 44.95 23.05
CA ILE A 179 -48.74 44.05 23.21
C ILE A 179 -48.98 42.72 22.49
N GLU A 180 -50.17 42.13 22.62
CA GLU A 180 -50.55 40.90 21.90
C GLU A 180 -50.57 41.14 20.38
N SER A 181 -51.02 42.31 19.94
CA SER A 181 -50.98 42.73 18.53
C SER A 181 -49.53 42.92 18.03
N GLN A 182 -48.66 43.52 18.84
CA GLN A 182 -47.23 43.65 18.53
C GLN A 182 -46.51 42.31 18.51
N GLU A 183 -46.79 41.42 19.46
CA GLU A 183 -46.20 40.08 19.51
C GLU A 183 -46.59 39.27 18.25
N LYS A 184 -47.85 39.36 17.82
CA LYS A 184 -48.32 38.81 16.54
C LYS A 184 -47.62 39.43 15.34
N THR A 185 -47.33 40.73 15.38
CA THR A 185 -46.61 41.42 14.30
C THR A 185 -45.15 40.99 14.26
N ILE A 186 -44.51 40.83 15.42
CA ILE A 186 -43.12 40.35 15.55
C ILE A 186 -43.02 38.91 15.05
N THR A 187 -43.96 38.03 15.40
CA THR A 187 -43.96 36.64 14.89
C THR A 187 -44.17 36.60 13.38
N ASN A 188 -45.10 37.39 12.84
CA ASN A 188 -45.28 37.51 11.38
C ASN A 188 -44.02 38.05 10.68
N LEU A 189 -43.32 39.02 11.27
CA LEU A 189 -42.06 39.55 10.73
C LEU A 189 -40.94 38.50 10.80
N LEU A 190 -40.86 37.72 11.87
CA LEU A 190 -39.87 36.67 12.05
C LEU A 190 -40.12 35.50 11.08
N GLU A 191 -41.38 35.16 10.85
CA GLU A 191 -41.81 34.23 9.80
C GLU A 191 -41.46 34.76 8.40
N ALA A 192 -41.71 36.04 8.12
CA ALA A 192 -41.33 36.66 6.85
C ALA A 192 -39.80 36.68 6.64
N VAL A 193 -39.00 36.95 7.68
CA VAL A 193 -37.53 36.90 7.60
C VAL A 193 -37.05 35.47 7.35
N LYS A 194 -37.66 34.48 8.00
CA LYS A 194 -37.36 33.06 7.77
C LYS A 194 -37.71 32.66 6.33
N GLU A 195 -38.87 33.05 5.83
CA GLU A 195 -39.30 32.83 4.44
C GLU A 195 -38.32 33.48 3.44
N GLN A 196 -37.87 34.71 3.71
CA GLN A 196 -36.86 35.36 2.88
C GLN A 196 -35.51 34.64 2.92
N HIS A 197 -35.12 34.08 4.07
CA HIS A 197 -33.91 33.28 4.20
C HIS A 197 -34.01 31.96 3.41
N ASP A 198 -35.14 31.25 3.53
CA ASP A 198 -35.42 30.02 2.78
C ASP A 198 -35.48 30.29 1.27
N GLN A 199 -36.03 31.44 0.85
CA GLN A 199 -36.01 31.90 -0.54
C GLN A 199 -34.58 32.18 -1.03
N LEU A 200 -33.74 32.81 -0.21
CA LEU A 200 -32.35 33.08 -0.55
C LEU A 200 -31.55 31.78 -0.67
N ASP A 201 -31.76 30.82 0.22
CA ASP A 201 -31.12 29.50 0.15
C ASP A 201 -31.58 28.72 -1.08
N ASN A 202 -32.87 28.76 -1.41
CA ASN A 202 -33.37 28.18 -2.65
C ASN A 202 -32.79 28.88 -3.90
N GLN A 203 -32.63 30.21 -3.87
CA GLN A 203 -31.92 30.93 -4.93
C GLN A 203 -30.45 30.51 -5.02
N LYS A 204 -29.77 30.30 -3.89
CA LYS A 204 -28.40 29.81 -3.83
C LYS A 204 -28.28 28.40 -4.40
N THR A 205 -29.19 27.49 -4.06
CA THR A 205 -29.26 26.14 -4.65
C THR A 205 -29.58 26.19 -6.14
N LYS A 206 -30.41 27.13 -6.60
CA LYS A 206 -30.65 27.37 -8.03
C LYS A 206 -29.40 27.90 -8.72
N ILE A 207 -28.65 28.80 -8.09
CA ILE A 207 -27.38 29.29 -8.62
C ILE A 207 -26.39 28.12 -8.72
N ILE A 208 -26.26 27.28 -7.69
CA ILE A 208 -25.40 26.08 -7.72
C ILE A 208 -25.84 25.13 -8.84
N ASN A 209 -27.15 24.84 -8.98
CA ASN A 209 -27.68 24.02 -10.08
C ASN A 209 -27.50 24.67 -11.46
N LEU A 210 -27.51 25.99 -11.54
CA LEU A 210 -27.26 26.74 -12.78
C LEU A 210 -25.77 26.80 -13.08
N GLU A 211 -24.89 26.86 -12.09
CA GLU A 211 -23.44 26.70 -12.22
C GLU A 211 -23.11 25.27 -12.67
N GLU A 212 -23.80 24.28 -12.11
CA GLU A 212 -23.73 22.86 -12.52
C GLU A 212 -24.28 22.65 -13.93
N LYS A 213 -25.36 23.35 -14.32
CA LYS A 213 -25.90 23.36 -15.69
C LYS A 213 -25.13 24.25 -16.67
N LEU A 214 -24.32 25.19 -16.20
CA LEU A 214 -23.37 25.92 -17.03
C LEU A 214 -22.08 25.10 -17.19
N SER A 215 -21.83 24.16 -16.26
CA SER A 215 -20.78 23.14 -16.32
C SER A 215 -21.20 21.90 -17.15
N TYR A 216 -22.51 21.67 -17.33
CA TYR A 216 -23.10 20.56 -18.10
C TYR A 216 -23.86 21.07 -19.35
N ASP A 217 -23.32 20.76 -20.53
CA ASP A 217 -23.86 20.98 -21.88
C ASP A 217 -23.66 22.35 -22.56
N SER A 218 -22.53 22.42 -23.26
CA SER A 218 -22.55 22.82 -24.66
C SER A 218 -22.86 21.60 -25.55
N PHE A 219 -24.16 21.42 -25.80
CA PHE A 219 -24.83 20.74 -26.92
C PHE A 219 -25.03 19.21 -26.90
N GLN A 220 -26.25 18.88 -26.46
CA GLN A 220 -27.13 17.88 -27.08
C GLN A 220 -27.60 18.36 -28.47
N ASP A 221 -27.70 17.45 -29.46
CA ASP A 221 -28.87 17.39 -30.37
C ASP A 221 -28.86 16.04 -31.12
N THR A 222 -29.73 15.11 -30.73
CA THR A 222 -31.00 14.71 -31.38
C THR A 222 -30.85 14.04 -32.76
N VAL A 223 -31.33 12.77 -32.86
CA VAL A 223 -32.20 12.22 -33.93
C VAL A 223 -32.23 10.67 -33.88
N ASP A 224 -33.46 10.16 -33.76
CA ASP A 224 -34.09 8.84 -33.99
C ASP A 224 -33.36 7.54 -34.45
N LYS A 225 -33.98 6.43 -34.00
CA LYS A 225 -34.26 5.12 -34.68
C LYS A 225 -33.35 3.88 -34.41
N PRO A 226 -33.84 2.63 -34.63
CA PRO A 226 -33.72 1.51 -33.68
C PRO A 226 -32.98 0.27 -34.25
N MET A 227 -32.89 -0.81 -33.44
CA MET A 227 -32.51 -2.19 -33.80
C MET A 227 -31.02 -2.36 -34.21
N ASP A 228 -30.28 -3.43 -33.89
CA ASP A 228 -30.50 -4.72 -33.26
C ASP A 228 -29.13 -5.45 -33.18
N PHE A 229 -29.02 -6.45 -32.30
CA PHE A 229 -28.07 -7.59 -32.29
C PHE A 229 -26.53 -7.39 -32.16
N GLU A 230 -26.01 -7.94 -31.05
CA GLU A 230 -24.72 -8.64 -30.83
C GLU A 230 -24.20 -9.49 -32.04
N PRO A 231 -22.98 -10.10 -32.02
CA PRO A 231 -21.86 -10.02 -31.06
C PRO A 231 -20.44 -9.96 -31.73
N ALA A 232 -19.40 -10.01 -30.88
CA ALA A 232 -18.07 -10.62 -31.06
C ALA A 232 -16.86 -9.68 -31.28
N ALA A 233 -15.88 -9.87 -30.40
CA ALA A 233 -14.49 -9.39 -30.52
C ALA A 233 -13.79 -10.03 -31.74
N PRO A 234 -12.74 -9.39 -32.28
CA PRO A 234 -11.39 -9.75 -31.83
C PRO A 234 -10.38 -8.58 -31.77
N ASP A 235 -9.32 -8.87 -31.01
CA ASP A 235 -8.09 -8.12 -30.80
C ASP A 235 -7.34 -7.73 -32.10
N MET A 236 -6.53 -6.67 -31.97
CA MET A 236 -5.19 -6.47 -32.56
C MET A 236 -4.99 -5.27 -33.50
N PHE A 237 -4.52 -4.19 -32.86
CA PHE A 237 -3.63 -3.11 -33.32
C PHE A 237 -4.08 -2.20 -34.48
N GLU A 238 -3.53 -0.98 -34.42
CA GLU A 238 -3.49 -0.01 -35.52
C GLU A 238 -4.77 0.85 -35.66
N TYR A 239 -4.73 2.07 -35.12
CA TYR A 239 -5.06 3.31 -35.85
C TYR A 239 -4.77 4.54 -34.96
N LEU A 240 -3.73 5.30 -35.36
CA LEU A 240 -3.43 6.71 -35.04
C LEU A 240 -2.84 6.99 -33.64
N THR A 241 -1.59 7.42 -33.51
CA THR A 241 -1.07 8.73 -33.98
C THR A 241 0.32 8.56 -34.64
N GLY A 242 0.70 9.21 -35.74
CA GLY A 242 0.28 10.52 -36.25
C GLY A 242 1.23 11.64 -35.79
N ASN A 243 2.52 11.54 -36.14
CA ASN A 243 3.60 12.55 -36.06
C ASN A 243 3.88 13.21 -34.68
N SER A 244 4.94 12.75 -34.01
CA SER A 244 6.16 13.55 -33.71
C SER A 244 7.16 12.73 -32.88
N THR A 245 8.41 12.74 -33.35
CA THR A 245 9.69 12.56 -32.64
C THR A 245 9.70 12.01 -31.20
N ASP A 246 10.41 10.89 -31.02
CA ASP A 246 11.33 10.61 -29.89
C ASP A 246 10.88 11.15 -28.52
N LEU A 247 9.91 10.46 -27.87
CA LEU A 247 9.52 10.79 -26.51
C LEU A 247 10.57 10.24 -25.54
N ASP A 248 11.50 11.12 -25.17
CA ASP A 248 12.41 10.96 -24.04
C ASP A 248 11.58 10.58 -22.80
N VAL A 249 11.90 9.45 -22.16
CA VAL A 249 11.18 8.88 -21.00
C VAL A 249 11.20 9.84 -19.78
N ASN A 250 11.89 10.97 -19.90
CA ASN A 250 11.97 12.06 -18.96
C ASN A 250 10.95 13.21 -19.18
N ASP A 251 10.17 13.21 -20.27
CA ASP A 251 9.18 14.27 -20.56
C ASP A 251 7.72 13.77 -20.54
N LEU A 252 7.48 12.58 -19.96
CA LEU A 252 6.11 12.16 -19.69
C LEU A 252 5.48 13.05 -18.61
N PRO A 253 4.20 13.42 -18.77
CA PRO A 253 3.49 14.21 -17.77
C PRO A 253 3.42 13.46 -16.43
N MET A 254 3.67 14.18 -15.34
CA MET A 254 3.63 13.60 -13.99
C MET A 254 2.22 13.14 -13.63
N ASP A 255 1.22 13.93 -14.02
CA ASP A 255 -0.19 13.68 -13.78
C ASP A 255 -1.06 14.25 -14.92
N CYS A 256 -2.37 14.04 -14.82
CA CYS A 256 -3.33 14.57 -15.79
C CYS A 256 -3.41 16.11 -15.76
N SER A 257 -3.01 16.75 -14.66
CA SER A 257 -2.98 18.21 -14.51
C SER A 257 -1.89 18.82 -15.39
N GLU A 258 -0.68 18.24 -15.38
CA GLU A 258 0.43 18.65 -16.24
C GLU A 258 0.11 18.38 -17.71
N LEU A 259 -0.53 17.24 -18.00
CA LEU A 259 -0.99 16.90 -19.34
C LEU A 259 -1.99 17.94 -19.88
N PHE A 260 -2.92 18.41 -19.04
CA PHE A 260 -3.83 19.50 -19.38
C PHE A 260 -3.09 20.81 -19.65
N ASN A 261 -2.10 21.17 -18.83
CA ASN A 261 -1.27 22.35 -19.03
C ASN A 261 -0.43 22.27 -20.32
N LYS A 262 -0.08 21.06 -20.78
CA LYS A 262 0.57 20.81 -22.07
C LYS A 262 -0.40 20.96 -23.26
N GLY A 263 -1.69 21.21 -23.02
CA GLY A 263 -2.70 21.51 -24.02
C GLY A 263 -3.64 20.36 -24.36
N GLU A 264 -3.52 19.22 -23.67
CA GLU A 264 -4.44 18.09 -23.83
C GLU A 264 -5.76 18.37 -23.12
N THR A 265 -6.84 18.49 -23.90
CA THR A 265 -8.17 18.87 -23.41
C THR A 265 -9.18 17.75 -23.52
N LYS A 266 -8.76 16.57 -24.01
CA LYS A 266 -9.63 15.41 -24.18
C LYS A 266 -9.50 14.48 -22.98
N SER A 267 -10.63 14.08 -22.39
CA SER A 267 -10.64 13.00 -21.40
C SER A 267 -10.36 11.66 -22.08
N GLY A 268 -9.55 10.82 -21.45
CA GLY A 268 -9.13 9.55 -22.03
C GLY A 268 -8.07 8.85 -21.22
N ILE A 269 -7.61 7.71 -21.73
CA ILE A 269 -6.49 6.98 -21.13
C ILE A 269 -5.20 7.57 -21.66
N TYR A 270 -4.33 8.02 -20.75
CA TYR A 270 -3.03 8.57 -21.06
C TYR A 270 -1.95 7.88 -20.25
N VAL A 271 -0.74 7.87 -20.78
CA VAL A 271 0.44 7.42 -20.04
C VAL A 271 0.94 8.58 -19.20
N ILE A 272 0.96 8.38 -17.88
CA ILE A 272 1.54 9.33 -16.93
C ILE A 272 2.72 8.68 -16.20
N LYS A 273 3.62 9.51 -15.67
CA LYS A 273 4.78 9.05 -14.89
C LYS A 273 4.97 9.90 -13.63
N PRO A 274 4.26 9.56 -12.54
CA PRO A 274 4.48 10.22 -11.26
C PRO A 274 5.91 9.97 -10.73
N ASN A 275 6.73 11.01 -10.56
CA ASN A 275 8.06 10.90 -9.95
C ASN A 275 8.96 9.78 -10.54
N GLN A 276 9.63 8.99 -9.68
CA GLN A 276 10.50 7.85 -10.05
C GLN A 276 9.72 6.55 -10.34
N SER A 277 8.40 6.63 -10.56
CA SER A 277 7.61 5.44 -10.91
C SER A 277 7.85 4.99 -12.36
N GLU A 278 7.44 3.76 -12.66
CA GLU A 278 7.33 3.29 -14.03
C GLU A 278 6.12 3.95 -14.71
N PRO A 279 6.21 4.35 -15.99
CA PRO A 279 5.06 4.89 -16.70
C PRO A 279 3.87 3.94 -16.73
N PHE A 280 2.67 4.45 -16.48
CA PHE A 280 1.46 3.64 -16.52
C PHE A 280 0.26 4.39 -17.11
N ASN A 281 -0.71 3.61 -17.59
CA ASN A 281 -1.98 4.12 -18.11
C ASN A 281 -2.90 4.56 -16.97
N ALA A 282 -3.29 5.83 -16.98
CA ALA A 282 -4.30 6.42 -16.11
C ALA A 282 -5.41 7.05 -16.95
N TYR A 283 -6.64 7.04 -16.43
CA TYR A 283 -7.73 7.78 -17.06
C TYR A 283 -7.67 9.23 -16.58
N CYS A 284 -7.43 10.15 -17.50
CA CYS A 284 -7.48 11.58 -17.27
C CYS A 284 -8.88 12.09 -17.60
N GLU A 285 -9.48 12.74 -16.64
CA GLU A 285 -10.71 13.50 -16.82
C GLU A 285 -10.32 14.97 -16.98
N MET A 286 -10.32 15.44 -18.23
CA MET A 286 -10.03 16.83 -18.57
C MET A 286 -11.33 17.64 -18.48
N GLY A 287 -11.36 18.62 -17.58
CA GLY A 287 -12.43 19.58 -17.41
C GLY A 287 -12.04 20.98 -17.89
N SER A 288 -12.95 21.94 -17.75
CA SER A 288 -12.65 23.35 -18.03
C SER A 288 -11.58 23.92 -17.10
N ASP A 289 -11.49 23.37 -15.89
CA ASP A 289 -10.72 23.93 -14.79
C ASP A 289 -9.36 23.22 -14.59
N GLY A 290 -9.06 22.21 -15.42
CA GLY A 290 -7.84 21.40 -15.32
C GLY A 290 -8.04 19.95 -15.72
N GLY A 291 -6.95 19.17 -15.66
CA GLY A 291 -6.98 17.71 -15.80
C GLY A 291 -6.94 17.01 -14.44
N SER A 292 -7.82 16.05 -14.22
CA SER A 292 -7.87 15.24 -13.00
C SER A 292 -7.49 13.79 -13.28
N THR A 293 -6.59 13.25 -12.47
CA THR A 293 -6.23 11.82 -12.53
C THR A 293 -7.27 10.99 -11.79
N VAL A 294 -8.00 10.13 -12.50
CA VAL A 294 -9.04 9.30 -11.89
C VAL A 294 -8.40 8.07 -11.25
N ILE A 295 -8.38 8.03 -9.91
CA ILE A 295 -7.84 6.89 -9.13
C ILE A 295 -8.89 5.83 -8.84
N GLN A 296 -10.17 6.24 -8.72
CA GLN A 296 -11.31 5.36 -8.54
C GLN A 296 -12.56 5.90 -9.20
N ARG A 297 -13.36 4.99 -9.80
CA ARG A 297 -14.67 5.30 -10.39
C ARG A 297 -15.66 4.20 -10.00
N ARG A 298 -16.93 4.51 -9.78
CA ARG A 298 -18.01 3.52 -9.65
C ARG A 298 -19.13 3.96 -10.56
N ALA A 299 -19.51 3.14 -11.53
CA ALA A 299 -20.53 3.51 -12.51
C ALA A 299 -21.72 2.55 -12.47
N ASP A 300 -21.47 1.25 -12.36
CA ASP A 300 -22.52 0.25 -12.18
C ASP A 300 -22.00 -0.82 -11.21
N ASP A 301 -22.84 -1.30 -10.29
CA ASP A 301 -22.52 -2.32 -9.25
C ASP A 301 -22.09 -3.70 -9.78
N LEU A 302 -21.66 -3.78 -11.05
CA LEU A 302 -21.19 -4.99 -11.71
C LEU A 302 -19.77 -5.41 -11.32
N VAL A 303 -18.95 -4.47 -10.85
CA VAL A 303 -17.58 -4.79 -10.43
C VAL A 303 -17.58 -5.00 -8.91
N ASP A 304 -17.18 -6.18 -8.49
CA ASP A 304 -16.99 -6.53 -7.08
C ASP A 304 -15.78 -5.78 -6.50
N PHE A 305 -15.98 -5.11 -5.37
CA PHE A 305 -14.94 -4.36 -4.64
C PHE A 305 -14.47 -5.10 -3.38
N ASP A 306 -15.02 -6.27 -3.04
CA ASP A 306 -14.51 -7.10 -1.93
C ASP A 306 -13.30 -7.91 -2.40
N LYS A 307 -12.17 -7.21 -2.59
CA LYS A 307 -10.93 -7.75 -3.17
C LYS A 307 -9.81 -7.89 -2.14
N THR A 308 -8.84 -8.76 -2.42
CA THR A 308 -7.68 -8.94 -1.52
C THR A 308 -6.74 -7.74 -1.60
N TRP A 309 -5.88 -7.59 -0.60
CA TRP A 309 -4.90 -6.49 -0.56
C TRP A 309 -3.99 -6.48 -1.80
N GLU A 310 -3.58 -7.65 -2.29
CA GLU A 310 -2.72 -7.79 -3.47
C GLU A 310 -3.42 -7.36 -4.78
N GLU A 311 -4.75 -7.45 -4.84
CA GLU A 311 -5.55 -6.95 -5.95
C GLU A 311 -5.71 -5.43 -5.87
N TYR A 312 -5.91 -4.89 -4.67
CA TYR A 312 -5.91 -3.44 -4.42
C TYR A 312 -4.54 -2.80 -4.72
N GLU A 313 -3.45 -3.49 -4.39
CA GLU A 313 -2.09 -3.03 -4.65
C GLU A 313 -1.77 -3.02 -6.15
N ARG A 314 -2.08 -4.10 -6.90
CA ARG A 314 -1.82 -4.15 -8.35
C ARG A 314 -2.83 -3.36 -9.18
N GLY A 315 -4.01 -3.15 -8.61
CA GLY A 315 -5.16 -2.57 -9.25
C GLY A 315 -6.00 -3.57 -10.06
N PHE A 316 -7.29 -3.28 -10.15
CA PHE A 316 -8.29 -4.10 -10.85
C PHE A 316 -9.36 -3.23 -11.52
N GLY A 317 -10.10 -3.84 -12.45
CA GLY A 317 -11.10 -3.19 -13.30
C GLY A 317 -10.58 -2.87 -14.69
N ASP A 318 -11.39 -2.16 -15.49
CA ASP A 318 -11.07 -1.86 -16.88
C ASP A 318 -11.12 -0.35 -17.15
N LEU A 319 -10.00 0.16 -17.69
CA LEU A 319 -9.80 1.56 -18.01
C LEU A 319 -10.66 2.00 -19.20
N GLU A 320 -10.95 1.11 -20.15
CA GLU A 320 -11.67 1.44 -21.38
C GLU A 320 -13.18 1.45 -21.19
N SER A 321 -13.72 0.52 -20.38
CA SER A 321 -15.16 0.44 -20.13
C SER A 321 -15.73 1.53 -19.23
N LYS A 322 -14.94 2.56 -18.85
CA LYS A 322 -15.32 3.63 -17.90
C LYS A 322 -15.78 3.08 -16.53
N LYS A 323 -15.55 1.79 -16.25
CA LYS A 323 -16.02 1.08 -15.06
C LYS A 323 -14.82 0.68 -14.21
N VAL A 324 -14.68 1.45 -13.14
CA VAL A 324 -13.89 1.13 -11.96
C VAL A 324 -12.40 1.03 -12.18
N LEU A 325 -11.71 2.00 -11.59
CA LEU A 325 -10.29 1.92 -11.29
C LEU A 325 -10.15 1.73 -9.79
N THR A 326 -9.25 0.86 -9.37
CA THR A 326 -8.39 1.20 -8.24
C THR A 326 -7.01 0.94 -8.78
N LYS A 327 -6.27 1.98 -9.14
CA LYS A 327 -4.88 1.85 -9.61
C LYS A 327 -3.93 2.00 -8.42
N ARG A 328 -2.72 1.40 -8.50
CA ARG A 328 -1.69 1.32 -7.45
C ARG A 328 -1.78 2.48 -6.45
N PHE A 329 -2.34 2.22 -5.28
CA PHE A 329 -2.31 3.19 -4.18
C PHE A 329 -0.86 3.57 -3.81
N SER A 330 0.10 2.68 -4.06
CA SER A 330 1.52 2.87 -3.76
C SER A 330 2.30 3.75 -4.76
N GLU A 331 1.72 4.15 -5.89
CA GLU A 331 2.42 4.96 -6.92
C GLU A 331 1.82 6.35 -7.13
N ILE A 332 0.60 6.59 -6.63
CA ILE A 332 -0.11 7.87 -6.80
C ILE A 332 -0.03 8.73 -5.51
N CYS A 333 0.30 8.15 -4.36
CA CYS A 333 0.40 8.83 -3.07
C CYS A 333 1.82 8.91 -2.53
#